data_AF-A0A2Z6UG83-F1
#
_entry.id   AF-A0A2Z6UG83-F1
#
_cell.length_a   1.000
_cell.length_b   1.000
_cell.length_c   1.000
_cell.angle_alpha   90.00
_cell.angle_beta   90.00
_cell.angle_gamma   90.00
#
_symmetry.space_group_name_H-M   'P 1'
#
loop_
_entity.id
_entity.type
_entity.pdbx_description
1 polymer ?
#
loop_
_entity_poly.entity_id
_entity_poly.type
_entity_poly.pdbx_seq_one_letter_code
_entity_poly.pdbx_strand_id
1 'polypeptide(L)'
;MIKLDSIKNQAVEIAIDLRSHDLLEQALLLEAQIDLLDNSQTILAALQEIEGLCHVKAFGDLYLESFEGWDWPSKVSKLGQACKKCSSKISRNT
;
A
#
# COMPACT_ATOMS: atom_id res chain seq x y z
N MET A 1 -4.97 -8.55 -16.19
CA MET A 1 -4.58 -7.14 -16.08
C MET A 1 -4.74 -6.75 -14.62
N ILE A 2 -3.68 -6.34 -13.90
CA ILE A 2 -3.86 -5.84 -12.53
C ILE A 2 -4.53 -4.47 -12.70
N LYS A 3 -5.77 -4.36 -12.23
CA LYS A 3 -6.53 -3.12 -12.30
C LYS A 3 -6.09 -2.23 -11.14
N LEU A 4 -5.88 -0.95 -11.41
CA LEU A 4 -5.56 0.06 -10.40
C LEU A 4 -6.57 0.03 -9.25
N ASP A 5 -7.85 -0.23 -9.56
CA ASP A 5 -8.92 -0.43 -8.57
C ASP A 5 -8.61 -1.53 -7.56
N SER A 6 -7.98 -2.63 -8.00
CA SER A 6 -7.59 -3.71 -7.09
C SER A 6 -6.47 -3.30 -6.14
N ILE A 7 -5.58 -2.39 -6.56
CA ILE A 7 -4.52 -1.86 -5.71
C ILE A 7 -5.13 -0.91 -4.69
N LYS A 8 -6.01 -0.01 -5.13
CA LYS A 8 -6.76 0.89 -4.25
C LYS A 8 -7.56 0.15 -3.19
N ASN A 9 -8.34 -0.85 -3.58
CA ASN A 9 -9.13 -1.63 -2.62
C ASN A 9 -8.26 -2.30 -1.56
N GLN A 10 -7.14 -2.91 -1.96
CA GLN A 10 -6.19 -3.50 -1.01
C GLN A 10 -5.56 -2.46 -0.08
N ALA A 11 -5.19 -1.30 -0.61
CA ALA A 11 -4.63 -0.20 0.18
C ALA A 11 -5.65 0.40 1.16
N VAL A 12 -6.92 0.53 0.76
CA VAL A 12 -8.01 0.99 1.65
C VAL A 12 -8.25 -0.01 2.77
N GLU A 13 -8.31 -1.32 2.47
CA GLU A 13 -8.44 -2.36 3.49
C GLU A 13 -7.30 -2.28 4.52
N ILE A 14 -6.06 -2.10 4.05
CA ILE A 14 -4.89 -1.94 4.92
C ILE A 14 -4.96 -0.65 5.75
N ALA A 15 -5.41 0.47 5.18
CA ALA A 15 -5.57 1.73 5.92
C ALA A 15 -6.62 1.60 7.03
N ILE A 16 -7.73 0.89 6.79
CA ILE A 16 -8.75 0.59 7.80
C ILE A 16 -8.15 -0.27 8.92
N ASP A 17 -7.41 -1.32 8.57
CA ASP A 17 -6.74 -2.17 9.57
C ASP A 17 -5.73 -1.36 10.40
N LEU A 18 -4.95 -0.47 9.79
CA LEU A 18 -4.00 0.40 10.50
C LEU A 18 -4.74 1.30 11.50
N ARG A 19 -5.87 1.90 11.09
CA ARG A 19 -6.71 2.71 11.99
C ARG A 19 -7.26 1.91 13.16
N SER A 20 -7.68 0.66 12.94
CA SER A 20 -8.26 -0.18 14.01
C SER A 20 -7.23 -0.65 15.04
N HIS A 21 -5.93 -0.55 14.72
CA HIS A 21 -4.82 -0.94 15.59
C HIS A 21 -4.01 0.26 16.10
N ASP A 22 -4.63 1.44 16.14
CA ASP A 22 -4.01 2.70 16.63
C ASP A 22 -2.79 3.19 15.84
N LEU A 23 -2.63 2.74 14.58
CA LEU A 23 -1.55 3.16 13.67
C LEU A 23 -2.04 4.29 12.75
N LEU A 24 -2.53 5.37 13.36
CA LEU A 24 -3.20 6.45 12.65
C LEU A 24 -2.28 7.17 11.65
N GLU A 25 -1.02 7.39 12.00
CA GLU A 25 -0.05 8.07 11.12
C GLU A 25 0.18 7.25 9.83
N GLN A 26 0.37 5.95 9.99
CA GLN A 26 0.56 4.99 8.91
C GLN A 26 -0.67 4.92 7.99
N ALA A 27 -1.86 4.91 8.58
CA ALA A 27 -3.11 4.94 7.83
C ALA A 27 -3.25 6.22 7.00
N LEU A 28 -2.98 7.39 7.59
CA LEU A 28 -3.09 8.68 6.91
C LEU A 28 -2.06 8.81 5.78
N LEU A 29 -0.83 8.33 5.98
CA LEU A 29 0.18 8.30 4.92
C LEU A 29 -0.27 7.44 3.74
N LEU A 30 -0.81 6.25 4.01
CA LEU A 30 -1.31 5.35 2.97
C LEU A 30 -2.50 5.95 2.23
N GLU A 31 -3.47 6.54 2.95
CA GLU A 31 -4.64 7.22 2.36
C GLU A 31 -4.24 8.36 1.44
N ALA A 32 -3.28 9.20 1.85
CA ALA A 32 -2.78 10.27 1.00
C ALA A 32 -2.21 9.75 -0.33
N GLN A 33 -1.52 8.60 -0.32
CA GLN A 33 -1.02 8.00 -1.56
C GLN A 33 -2.14 7.37 -2.40
N ILE A 34 -3.19 6.83 -1.78
CA ILE A 34 -4.35 6.30 -2.49
C ILE A 34 -5.04 7.39 -3.31
N ASP A 35 -5.22 8.58 -2.74
CA ASP A 35 -5.83 9.73 -3.42
C ASP A 35 -5.01 10.16 -4.66
N LEU A 36 -3.69 10.05 -4.58
CA LEU A 36 -2.78 10.38 -5.69
C LEU A 36 -2.80 9.36 -6.83
N LEU A 37 -3.37 8.16 -6.64
CA LEU A 37 -3.50 7.16 -7.71
C LEU A 37 -4.53 7.57 -8.78
N ASP A 38 -5.46 8.48 -8.47
CA ASP A 38 -6.44 8.99 -9.46
C ASP A 38 -5.86 10.01 -10.43
N ASN A 39 -4.68 10.56 -10.12
CA ASN A 39 -4.03 11.56 -10.95
C ASN A 39 -2.92 10.92 -11.80
N SER A 40 -3.07 11.00 -13.12
CA SER A 40 -2.15 10.41 -14.10
C SER A 40 -0.72 10.95 -14.01
N GLN A 41 -0.52 12.16 -13.48
CA GLN A 41 0.80 12.76 -13.29
C GLN A 41 1.53 12.19 -12.06
N THR A 42 0.77 11.75 -11.05
CA THR A 42 1.31 11.30 -9.77
C THR A 42 1.22 9.78 -9.58
N ILE A 43 0.47 9.07 -10.42
CA ILE A 43 0.20 7.64 -10.29
C ILE A 43 1.48 6.80 -10.11
N LEU A 44 2.56 7.10 -10.84
CA LEU A 44 3.81 6.34 -10.74
C LEU A 44 4.48 6.56 -9.38
N ALA A 45 4.58 7.81 -8.94
CA ALA A 45 5.15 8.17 -7.65
C ALA A 45 4.32 7.57 -6.50
N ALA A 46 3.00 7.70 -6.56
CA ALA A 46 2.09 7.12 -5.58
C ALA A 46 2.23 5.59 -5.47
N LEU A 47 2.35 4.88 -6.60
CA LEU A 47 2.59 3.42 -6.57
C LEU A 47 3.94 3.06 -5.92
N GLN A 48 4.98 3.86 -6.15
CA GLN A 48 6.30 3.64 -5.55
C GLN A 48 6.30 3.93 -4.05
N GLU A 49 5.62 4.98 -3.62
CA GLU A 49 5.43 5.30 -2.20
C GLU A 49 4.64 4.22 -1.48
N ILE A 50 3.53 3.72 -2.06
CA ILE A 50 2.76 2.61 -1.48
C ILE A 50 3.61 1.34 -1.41
N GLU A 51 4.41 1.04 -2.43
CA GLU A 51 5.38 -0.07 -2.38
C GLU A 51 6.39 0.12 -1.24
N GLY A 52 6.88 1.34 -1.04
CA GLY A 52 7.78 1.72 0.04
C GLY A 52 7.15 1.53 1.42
N LEU A 53 5.90 1.95 1.61
CA LEU A 53 5.13 1.73 2.84
C LEU A 53 4.95 0.23 3.11
N CYS A 54 4.75 -0.59 2.07
CA CYS A 54 4.62 -2.04 2.20
C CYS A 54 5.92 -2.77 2.59
N HIS A 55 7.08 -2.11 2.53
CA HIS A 55 8.30 -2.69 3.09
C HIS A 55 8.19 -2.72 4.63
N VAL A 56 8.33 -3.91 5.21
CA VAL A 56 8.19 -4.22 6.65
C VAL A 56 8.97 -3.27 7.58
N LYS A 57 10.00 -2.56 7.09
CA LYS A 57 10.76 -1.56 7.85
C LYS A 57 10.12 -0.16 7.88
N ALA A 58 9.26 0.19 6.92
CA ALA A 58 8.65 1.52 6.80
C ALA A 58 7.53 1.72 7.83
N PHE A 59 6.86 0.64 8.22
CA PHE A 59 5.95 0.65 9.35
C PHE A 59 6.67 0.55 10.71
N GLY A 60 8.00 0.69 10.74
CA GLY A 60 8.82 0.46 11.92
C GLY A 60 8.84 -1.02 12.30
N ASP A 61 9.65 -1.38 13.29
CA ASP A 61 9.61 -2.69 13.96
C ASP A 61 8.28 -2.91 14.71
N LEU A 62 7.14 -2.52 14.13
CA LEU A 62 5.83 -2.93 14.56
C LEU A 62 5.78 -4.45 14.39
N TYR A 63 5.98 -5.14 15.51
CA TYR A 63 5.66 -6.53 15.74
C TYR A 63 4.16 -6.76 15.52
N LEU A 64 3.68 -6.56 14.28
CA LEU A 64 2.28 -6.77 13.90
C LEU A 64 1.94 -8.25 13.83
N GLU A 65 2.97 -9.11 13.83
CA GLU A 65 2.87 -10.55 14.10
C GLU A 65 2.25 -10.85 15.47
N SER A 66 2.17 -9.87 16.38
CA SER A 66 1.56 -10.03 17.72
C SER A 66 0.03 -9.94 17.70
N PHE A 67 -0.58 -9.42 16.64
CA PHE A 67 -2.03 -9.30 16.58
C PHE A 67 -2.62 -10.61 16.08
N GLU A 68 -3.16 -11.37 17.02
CA GLU A 68 -3.78 -12.68 16.76
C GLU A 68 -4.88 -12.54 15.68
N GLY A 69 -4.74 -13.29 14.58
CA GLY A 69 -5.68 -13.25 13.45
C GLY A 69 -5.39 -12.19 12.38
N TRP A 70 -4.36 -11.36 12.54
CA TRP A 70 -3.97 -10.38 11.52
C TRP A 70 -2.93 -10.98 10.55
N ASP A 71 -3.38 -11.36 9.35
CA ASP A 71 -2.50 -11.80 8.25
C ASP A 71 -1.76 -10.62 7.59
N TRP A 72 -1.13 -9.81 8.43
CA TRP A 72 -0.48 -8.56 8.05
C TRP A 72 0.64 -8.77 7.02
N PRO A 73 1.60 -9.69 7.22
CA PRO A 73 2.70 -9.90 6.27
C PRO A 73 2.20 -10.25 4.86
N SER A 74 1.16 -11.07 4.75
CA SER A 74 0.60 -11.46 3.45
C SER A 74 -0.14 -10.30 2.78
N LYS A 75 -0.92 -9.52 3.54
CA LYS A 75 -1.64 -8.34 3.01
C LYS A 75 -0.67 -7.31 2.43
N VAL A 76 0.34 -6.90 3.19
CA VAL A 76 1.33 -5.89 2.74
C VAL A 76 2.22 -6.43 1.61
N SER A 77 2.61 -7.70 1.66
CA SER A 77 3.38 -8.35 0.58
C SER A 77 2.58 -8.37 -0.74
N LYS A 78 1.29 -8.69 -0.68
CA LYS A 78 0.41 -8.70 -1.84
C LYS A 78 0.24 -7.30 -2.44
N LEU A 79 0.01 -6.29 -1.61
CA LEU A 79 -0.12 -4.90 -2.05
C LEU A 79 1.19 -4.39 -2.67
N GLY A 80 2.33 -4.59 -1.99
CA GLY A 80 3.64 -4.17 -2.49
C GLY A 80 3.99 -4.81 -3.84
N GLN A 81 3.73 -6.12 -4.00
CA GLN A 81 3.91 -6.79 -5.29
C GLN A 81 2.98 -6.26 -6.38
N ALA A 82 1.73 -5.91 -6.05
CA ALA A 82 0.79 -5.35 -6.99
C ALA A 82 1.25 -3.96 -7.48
N CYS A 83 1.71 -3.12 -6.54
CA CYS A 83 2.28 -1.81 -6.84
C CYS A 83 3.50 -1.92 -7.74
N LYS A 84 4.48 -2.76 -7.38
CA LYS A 84 5.69 -3.02 -8.18
C LYS A 84 5.39 -3.47 -9.61
N LYS A 85 4.43 -4.40 -9.75
CA LYS A 85 4.00 -4.91 -11.07
C LYS A 85 3.29 -3.83 -11.89
N CYS A 86 2.56 -2.92 -11.25
CA CYS A 86 1.86 -1.84 -11.91
C CYS A 86 2.82 -0.72 -12.34
N SER A 87 3.67 -0.25 -11.42
CA SER A 87 4.70 0.78 -11.69
C SER A 87 5.63 0.36 -12.83
N SER A 88 6.14 -0.87 -12.80
CA SER A 88 7.00 -1.42 -13.87
C SER A 88 6.33 -1.45 -15.25
N LYS A 89 4.99 -1.55 -15.31
CA LYS A 89 4.25 -1.52 -16.59
C LYS A 89 4.05 -0.10 -17.09
N ILE A 90 3.71 0.83 -16.19
CA ILE A 90 3.57 2.25 -16.52
C ILE A 90 4.91 2.77 -17.05
N SER A 91 6.03 2.51 -16.35
CA SER A 91 7.37 2.94 -16.77
C SER A 91 7.85 2.34 -18.09
N ARG A 92 7.32 1.20 -18.55
CA ARG A 92 7.66 0.62 -19.87
C ARG A 92 6.84 1.22 -21.02
N ASN A 93 5.73 1.86 -20.70
CA ASN A 93 4.78 2.42 -21.65
C ASN A 93 4.86 3.96 -21.72
N THR A 94 5.74 4.56 -20.93
CA THR A 94 6.05 6.01 -20.93
C THR A 94 7.39 6.21 -21.61
#